data_AF-A0A0J1IAR9-F1
#
_entry.id   AF-A0A0J1IAR9-F1
#
_cell.length_a   1.000
_cell.length_b   1.000
_cell.length_c   1.000
_cell.angle_alpha   90.00
_cell.angle_beta   90.00
_cell.angle_gamma   90.00
#
_symmetry.space_group_name_H-M   'P 1'
#
loop_
_entity.id
_entity.type
_entity.pdbx_description
1 polymer ?
#
loop_
_entity_poly.entity_id
_entity_poly.type
_entity_poly.pdbx_seq_one_letter_code
_entity_poly.pdbx_strand_id
1 'polypeptide(L)'
;MEINIAELIRDYRMMKREIERLQRIIYGKSVPMRSWGVAQYGVEATLPHGSSGKSQAELRDMDIREQKQIKRLQEYRRKVFAIESAGDFLDKEILKIVYDCMLSGMTRQQIAVHLEISRVSVDKLRADIKTQIDTNTTFSKLLHGEKSAV
;
A
#
# COMPACT_ATOMS: atom_id res chain seq x y z
N MET A 1 -9.26 9.77 -13.73
CA MET A 1 -10.08 9.16 -12.65
C MET A 1 -9.62 9.84 -11.37
N GLU A 2 -10.46 10.65 -10.72
CA GLU A 2 -10.02 11.37 -9.51
C GLU A 2 -9.71 10.38 -8.40
N ILE A 3 -8.51 10.46 -7.84
CA ILE A 3 -8.11 9.62 -6.73
C ILE A 3 -8.70 10.22 -5.45
N ASN A 4 -9.70 9.55 -4.88
CA ASN A 4 -10.24 9.95 -3.58
C ASN A 4 -9.30 9.48 -2.47
N ILE A 5 -8.35 10.34 -2.10
CA ILE A 5 -7.38 10.08 -1.04
C ILE A 5 -8.06 9.67 0.28
N ALA A 6 -9.24 10.22 0.59
CA ALA A 6 -9.96 9.85 1.82
C ALA A 6 -10.47 8.40 1.80
N GLU A 7 -10.87 7.89 0.64
CA GLU A 7 -11.25 6.49 0.46
C GLU A 7 -10.01 5.60 0.50
N LEU A 8 -8.93 5.97 -0.20
CA LEU A 8 -7.68 5.22 -0.16
C LEU A 8 -7.11 5.05 1.25
N ILE A 9 -7.12 6.12 2.04
CA ILE A 9 -6.65 6.09 3.44
C ILE A 9 -7.56 5.25 4.33
N ARG A 10 -8.88 5.36 4.13
CA ARG A 10 -9.85 4.55 4.87
C ARG A 10 -9.62 3.07 4.60
N ASP A 11 -9.43 2.74 3.33
CA ASP A 11 -9.22 1.37 2.88
C ASP A 11 -7.85 0.84 3.26
N TYR A 12 -6.81 1.68 3.31
CA TYR A 12 -5.45 1.31 3.68
C TYR A 12 -5.37 0.52 4.99
N ARG A 13 -6.00 1.03 6.05
CA ARG A 13 -6.02 0.37 7.37
C ARG A 13 -6.80 -0.96 7.35
N MET A 14 -7.85 -1.04 6.56
CA MET A 14 -8.61 -2.28 6.36
C MET A 14 -7.76 -3.30 5.58
N MET A 15 -7.14 -2.87 4.49
CA MET A 15 -6.27 -3.68 3.65
C MET A 15 -5.10 -4.26 4.45
N LYS A 16 -4.41 -3.48 5.31
CA LYS A 16 -3.33 -4.04 6.16
C LYS A 16 -3.81 -5.12 7.12
N ARG A 17 -4.95 -4.90 7.79
CA ARG A 17 -5.54 -5.90 8.69
C ARG A 17 -5.96 -7.17 7.93
N GLU A 18 -6.51 -6.99 6.74
CA GLU A 18 -6.96 -8.10 5.90
C GLU A 18 -5.78 -8.87 5.28
N ILE A 19 -4.70 -8.19 4.90
CA ILE A 19 -3.44 -8.82 4.49
C ILE A 19 -2.91 -9.70 5.62
N GLU A 20 -2.87 -9.18 6.85
CA GLU A 20 -2.38 -9.92 8.01
C GLU A 20 -3.27 -11.16 8.29
N ARG A 21 -4.60 -11.00 8.22
CA ARG A 21 -5.55 -12.12 8.36
C ARG A 21 -5.34 -13.18 7.29
N LEU A 22 -5.24 -12.78 6.01
CA LEU A 22 -5.03 -13.69 4.88
C LEU A 22 -3.66 -14.36 4.94
N GLN A 23 -2.61 -13.65 5.35
CA GLN A 23 -1.28 -14.23 5.58
C GLN A 23 -1.30 -15.31 6.66
N ARG A 24 -1.99 -15.08 7.78
CA ARG A 24 -2.15 -16.11 8.83
C ARG A 24 -2.91 -17.33 8.31
N ILE A 25 -3.96 -17.13 7.51
CA ILE A 25 -4.75 -18.25 6.97
C ILE A 25 -3.95 -19.06 5.95
N ILE A 26 -3.21 -18.41 5.06
CA ILE A 26 -2.53 -19.07 3.94
C ILE A 26 -1.15 -19.62 4.35
N TYR A 27 -0.39 -18.88 5.15
CA TYR A 27 1.00 -19.17 5.48
C TYR A 27 1.24 -19.53 6.94
N GLY A 28 0.22 -19.47 7.80
CA GLY A 28 0.36 -19.68 9.26
C GLY A 28 1.11 -18.56 9.98
N LYS A 29 1.67 -17.58 9.27
CA LYS A 29 2.46 -16.46 9.82
C LYS A 29 2.19 -15.16 9.07
N SER A 30 2.34 -14.04 9.77
CA SER A 30 2.32 -12.70 9.17
C SER A 30 3.72 -12.36 8.66
N VAL A 31 3.83 -11.83 7.44
CA VAL A 31 5.10 -11.40 6.85
C VAL A 31 5.06 -9.88 6.73
N PRO A 32 6.04 -9.15 7.28
CA PRO A 32 6.06 -7.70 7.22
C PRO A 32 6.14 -7.20 5.77
N MET A 33 5.47 -6.07 5.51
CA MET A 33 5.33 -5.53 4.14
C MET A 33 6.68 -5.16 3.50
N ARG A 34 7.68 -4.77 4.30
CA ARG A 34 9.05 -4.47 3.84
C ARG A 34 9.67 -5.61 3.04
N SER A 35 9.31 -6.86 3.32
CA SER A 35 9.84 -8.04 2.63
C SER A 35 9.10 -8.36 1.32
N TRP A 36 7.98 -7.70 1.02
CA TRP A 36 7.16 -8.03 -0.15
C TRP A 36 7.75 -7.53 -1.47
N GLY A 37 8.33 -6.32 -1.49
CA GLY A 37 8.94 -5.73 -2.69
C GLY A 37 10.28 -6.35 -3.07
N VAL A 38 11.09 -6.75 -2.09
CA VAL A 38 12.41 -7.38 -2.31
C VAL A 38 12.27 -8.75 -2.99
N ALA A 39 11.25 -9.53 -2.59
CA ALA A 39 10.99 -10.86 -3.17
C ALA A 39 10.41 -10.82 -4.59
N GLN A 40 9.77 -9.71 -5.00
CA GLN A 40 9.13 -9.61 -6.32
C GLN A 40 9.98 -8.84 -7.35
N TYR A 41 10.93 -8.01 -6.91
CA TYR A 41 11.72 -7.12 -7.78
C TYR A 41 13.24 -7.06 -7.48
N GLY A 42 13.73 -7.81 -6.48
CA GLY A 42 15.16 -7.87 -6.15
C GLY A 42 15.92 -8.99 -6.89
N VAL A 43 17.26 -8.95 -6.83
CA VAL A 43 18.17 -10.00 -7.35
C VAL A 43 17.84 -11.37 -6.76
N GLU A 44 17.21 -11.42 -5.58
CA GLU A 44 16.68 -12.63 -4.96
C GLU A 44 15.55 -13.32 -5.75
N ALA A 45 14.90 -12.66 -6.72
CA ALA A 45 13.91 -13.28 -7.61
C ALA A 45 14.55 -14.27 -8.61
N THR A 46 15.88 -14.25 -8.77
CA THR A 46 16.62 -15.13 -9.67
C THR A 46 17.25 -16.34 -8.97
N LEU A 47 17.24 -16.40 -7.64
CA LEU A 47 17.73 -17.55 -6.88
C LEU A 47 16.56 -18.50 -6.57
N PRO A 48 16.70 -19.83 -6.81
CA PRO A 48 15.69 -20.78 -6.40
C PRO A 48 15.82 -20.97 -4.89
N HIS A 49 15.17 -20.11 -4.13
CA HIS A 49 14.88 -20.38 -2.73
C HIS A 49 13.52 -21.05 -2.65
N GLY A 50 13.42 -22.13 -1.87
CA GLY A 50 12.16 -22.83 -1.60
C GLY A 50 11.09 -21.80 -1.28
N SER A 51 10.18 -21.60 -2.23
CA SER A 51 9.28 -20.47 -2.23
C SER A 51 8.44 -20.54 -0.96
N SER A 52 8.40 -19.45 -0.18
CA SER A 52 7.42 -19.35 0.92
C SER A 52 5.98 -19.29 0.40
N GLY A 53 5.80 -19.27 -0.93
CA GLY A 53 4.53 -19.35 -1.63
C GLY A 53 4.34 -20.72 -2.28
N LYS A 54 3.07 -21.13 -2.39
CA LYS A 54 2.66 -22.36 -3.07
C LYS A 54 3.16 -22.35 -4.53
N SER A 55 3.70 -23.48 -4.97
CA SER A 55 4.15 -23.74 -6.34
C SER A 55 3.00 -23.68 -7.35
N GLN A 56 3.33 -23.53 -8.64
CA GLN A 56 2.32 -23.53 -9.71
C GLN A 56 1.52 -24.84 -9.82
N ALA A 57 2.07 -25.95 -9.31
CA ALA A 57 1.34 -27.21 -9.19
C ALA A 57 0.34 -27.15 -8.02
N GLU A 58 0.80 -26.71 -6.85
CA GLU A 58 -0.07 -26.54 -5.67
C GLU A 58 -1.19 -25.52 -5.94
N LEU A 59 -0.93 -24.45 -6.70
CA LEU A 59 -1.95 -23.46 -7.06
C LEU A 59 -3.08 -24.03 -7.93
N ARG A 60 -2.79 -25.04 -8.74
CA ARG A 60 -3.76 -25.72 -9.62
C ARG A 60 -4.66 -26.71 -8.86
N ASP A 61 -4.13 -27.29 -7.79
CA ASP A 61 -4.86 -28.19 -6.88
C ASP A 61 -5.57 -27.45 -5.74
N MET A 62 -5.49 -26.13 -5.68
CA MET A 62 -6.19 -25.34 -4.67
C MET A 62 -7.69 -25.23 -4.94
N ASP A 63 -8.46 -25.33 -3.87
CA ASP A 63 -9.87 -24.97 -3.87
C ASP A 63 -10.10 -23.54 -4.37
N ILE A 64 -11.24 -23.33 -5.03
CA ILE A 64 -11.69 -22.03 -5.55
C ILE A 64 -11.63 -20.94 -4.46
N ARG A 65 -11.87 -21.30 -3.19
CA ARG A 65 -11.79 -20.39 -2.05
C ARG A 65 -10.37 -19.91 -1.77
N GLU A 66 -9.39 -20.79 -1.81
CA GLU A 66 -7.97 -20.45 -1.56
C GLU A 66 -7.40 -19.59 -2.69
N GLN A 67 -7.73 -19.92 -3.94
CA GLN A 67 -7.34 -19.10 -5.10
C GLN A 67 -7.85 -17.66 -4.98
N LYS A 68 -9.12 -17.48 -4.60
CA LYS A 68 -9.72 -16.15 -4.37
C LYS A 68 -9.02 -15.39 -3.25
N GLN A 69 -8.64 -16.06 -2.16
CA GLN A 69 -7.93 -15.46 -1.04
C GLN A 69 -6.52 -15.00 -1.42
N ILE A 70 -5.78 -15.81 -2.19
CA ILE A 70 -4.45 -15.45 -2.67
C ILE A 70 -4.52 -14.28 -3.64
N LYS A 71 -5.47 -14.28 -4.58
CA LYS A 71 -5.65 -13.15 -5.51
C LYS A 71 -5.94 -11.85 -4.76
N ARG A 72 -6.86 -11.89 -3.79
CA ARG A 72 -7.17 -10.74 -2.93
C ARG A 72 -5.96 -10.27 -2.14
N LEU A 73 -5.19 -11.20 -1.58
CA LEU A 73 -3.96 -10.90 -0.85
C LEU A 73 -2.96 -10.15 -1.74
N GLN A 74 -2.74 -10.62 -2.98
CA GLN A 74 -1.84 -9.98 -3.93
C GLN A 74 -2.31 -8.58 -4.31
N GLU A 75 -3.61 -8.40 -4.58
CA GLU A 75 -4.19 -7.10 -4.91
C GLU A 75 -4.04 -6.09 -3.75
N TYR A 76 -4.33 -6.51 -2.51
CA TYR A 76 -4.17 -5.62 -1.37
C TYR A 76 -2.72 -5.28 -1.08
N ARG A 77 -1.79 -6.23 -1.23
CA ARG A 77 -0.36 -5.93 -1.08
C ARG A 77 0.12 -4.90 -2.10
N ARG A 78 -0.28 -5.03 -3.36
CA ARG A 78 0.02 -4.03 -4.40
C ARG A 78 -0.51 -2.64 -4.05
N LYS A 79 -1.79 -2.56 -3.66
CA LYS A 79 -2.42 -1.28 -3.28
C LYS A 79 -1.75 -0.65 -2.06
N VAL A 80 -1.48 -1.45 -1.03
CA VAL A 80 -0.79 -0.97 0.18
C VAL A 80 0.62 -0.50 -0.14
N PHE A 81 1.37 -1.25 -0.95
CA PHE A 81 2.70 -0.84 -1.38
C PHE A 81 2.68 0.47 -2.17
N ALA A 82 1.74 0.62 -3.12
CA ALA A 82 1.59 1.85 -3.88
C ALA A 82 1.29 3.04 -2.95
N ILE A 83 0.39 2.85 -1.98
CA ILE A 83 0.04 3.87 -0.97
C ILE A 83 1.25 4.22 -0.09
N GLU A 84 1.96 3.24 0.48
CA GLU A 84 3.14 3.51 1.31
C GLU A 84 4.24 4.22 0.51
N SER A 85 4.46 3.83 -0.75
CA SER A 85 5.43 4.47 -1.65
C SER A 85 4.99 5.86 -2.13
N ALA A 86 3.71 6.21 -2.03
CA ALA A 86 3.21 7.52 -2.46
C ALA A 86 3.83 8.67 -1.63
N GLY A 87 4.12 8.40 -0.34
CA GLY A 87 4.74 9.36 0.56
C GLY A 87 6.15 9.77 0.14
N ASP A 88 6.88 8.87 -0.54
CA ASP A 88 8.25 9.14 -1.01
C ASP A 88 8.29 10.21 -2.11
N PHE A 89 7.17 10.41 -2.83
CA PHE A 89 7.06 11.39 -3.90
C PHE A 89 6.64 12.78 -3.44
N LEU A 90 6.40 12.99 -2.14
CA LEU A 90 6.05 14.29 -1.60
C LEU A 90 7.31 15.14 -1.39
N ASP A 91 7.30 16.38 -1.86
CA ASP A 91 8.51 17.22 -1.90
C ASP A 91 8.92 17.72 -0.51
N LYS A 92 7.94 18.01 0.35
CA LYS A 92 8.17 18.67 1.65
C LYS A 92 7.95 17.70 2.79
N GLU A 93 8.81 17.79 3.80
CA GLU A 93 8.73 16.97 5.00
C GLU A 93 7.37 17.11 5.72
N ILE A 94 6.83 18.34 5.79
CA ILE A 94 5.53 18.57 6.40
C ILE A 94 4.39 17.83 5.67
N LEU A 95 4.48 17.66 4.35
CA LEU A 95 3.49 16.92 3.58
C LEU A 95 3.60 15.41 3.87
N LYS A 96 4.83 14.89 4.01
CA LYS A 96 5.08 13.50 4.41
C LYS A 96 4.50 13.20 5.79
N ILE A 97 4.74 14.08 6.77
CA ILE A 97 4.19 13.92 8.12
C ILE A 97 2.65 13.94 8.10
N VAL A 98 2.04 14.90 7.39
CA VAL A 98 0.57 14.95 7.24
C VAL A 98 0.05 13.67 6.60
N TYR A 99 0.74 13.16 5.57
CA TYR A 99 0.40 11.92 4.89
C TYR A 99 0.47 10.70 5.82
N ASP A 100 1.51 10.59 6.65
CA ASP A 100 1.66 9.53 7.64
C ASP A 100 0.57 9.59 8.72
N CYS A 101 0.23 10.79 9.20
CA CYS A 101 -0.87 10.98 10.14
C CYS A 101 -2.21 10.56 9.51
N MET A 102 -2.40 10.88 8.24
CA MET A 102 -3.57 10.46 7.46
C MET A 102 -3.65 8.92 7.37
N LEU A 103 -2.57 8.24 6.97
CA LEU A 103 -2.50 6.77 6.92
C LEU A 103 -2.75 6.10 8.28
N SER A 104 -2.28 6.74 9.35
CA SER A 104 -2.53 6.32 10.73
C SER A 104 -4.00 6.45 11.14
N GLY A 105 -4.80 7.18 10.36
CA GLY A 105 -6.22 7.42 10.59
C GLY A 105 -6.48 8.56 11.57
N MET A 106 -5.53 9.49 11.72
CA MET A 106 -5.74 10.69 12.52
C MET A 106 -6.78 11.59 11.85
N THR A 107 -7.69 12.12 12.65
CA THR A 107 -8.65 13.12 12.18
C THR A 107 -7.96 14.43 11.86
N ARG A 108 -8.58 15.26 11.00
CA ARG A 108 -8.10 16.61 10.71
C ARG A 108 -7.78 17.41 11.98
N GLN A 109 -8.58 17.23 13.04
CA GLN A 109 -8.34 17.90 14.31
C GLN A 109 -7.09 17.40 15.02
N GLN A 110 -6.88 16.09 15.04
CA GLN A 110 -5.68 15.50 15.64
C GLN A 110 -4.41 15.91 14.88
N ILE A 111 -4.47 15.99 13.55
CA ILE A 111 -3.34 16.47 12.73
C ILE A 111 -3.05 17.94 13.03
N ALA A 112 -4.07 18.79 13.10
CA ALA A 112 -3.92 20.21 13.41
C ALA A 112 -3.24 20.42 14.78
N VAL A 113 -3.67 19.65 15.79
CA VAL A 113 -3.06 19.69 17.13
C VAL A 113 -1.64 19.15 17.11
N HIS A 114 -1.37 18.04 16.41
CA HIS A 114 -0.05 17.43 16.33
C HIS A 114 1.00 18.34 15.67
N LEU A 115 0.59 19.11 14.67
CA LEU A 115 1.46 20.03 13.93
C LEU A 115 1.40 21.47 14.43
N GLU A 116 0.61 21.76 15.48
CA GLU A 116 0.41 23.10 16.04
C GLU A 116 -0.04 24.15 14.99
N ILE A 117 -0.88 23.73 14.03
CA ILE A 117 -1.39 24.58 12.95
C ILE A 117 -2.92 24.65 12.94
N SER A 118 -3.45 25.62 12.20
CA SER A 118 -4.89 25.75 12.00
C SER A 118 -5.46 24.58 11.18
N ARG A 119 -6.75 24.26 11.41
CA ARG A 119 -7.50 23.28 10.59
C ARG A 119 -7.48 23.62 9.09
N VAL A 120 -7.53 24.92 8.77
CA VAL A 120 -7.52 25.42 7.40
C VAL A 120 -6.17 25.13 6.74
N SER A 121 -5.07 25.29 7.49
CA SER A 121 -3.73 24.94 7.02
C SER A 121 -3.61 23.45 6.72
N VAL A 122 -4.17 22.58 7.58
CA VAL A 122 -4.23 21.13 7.32
C VAL A 122 -4.99 20.83 6.03
N ASP A 123 -6.13 21.49 5.79
CA ASP A 123 -6.92 21.26 4.58
C ASP A 123 -6.16 21.69 3.31
N LYS A 124 -5.37 22.78 3.38
CA LYS A 124 -4.46 23.17 2.30
C LYS A 124 -3.39 22.11 2.05
N LEU A 125 -2.70 21.64 3.09
CA LEU A 125 -1.67 20.59 2.97
C LEU A 125 -2.24 19.30 2.39
N ARG A 126 -3.48 18.93 2.74
CA ARG A 126 -4.17 17.76 2.17
C ARG A 126 -4.49 17.94 0.68
N ALA A 127 -4.86 19.15 0.26
CA ALA A 127 -5.09 19.46 -1.14
C ALA A 127 -3.78 19.44 -1.95
N ASP A 128 -2.68 19.92 -1.36
CA ASP A 128 -1.34 19.87 -1.96
C ASP A 128 -0.87 18.42 -2.14
N ILE A 129 -1.06 17.57 -1.12
CA ILE A 129 -0.79 16.12 -1.23
C ILE A 129 -1.60 15.51 -2.39
N LYS A 130 -2.88 15.86 -2.53
CA LYS A 130 -3.72 15.34 -3.61
C LYS A 130 -3.17 15.71 -4.99
N THR A 131 -2.82 16.97 -5.17
CA THR A 131 -2.28 17.45 -6.45
C THR A 131 -0.94 16.84 -6.78
N GLN A 132 -0.03 16.67 -5.80
CA GLN A 132 1.26 16.02 -6.03
C GLN A 132 1.13 14.53 -6.37
N ILE A 133 0.23 13.81 -5.69
CA ILE A 133 0.00 12.38 -5.98
C ILE A 133 -0.69 12.19 -7.32
N ASP A 134 -1.70 13.01 -7.65
CA ASP A 134 -2.45 12.91 -8.91
C ASP A 134 -1.57 13.21 -10.13
N THR A 135 -0.61 14.15 -10.01
CA THR A 135 0.33 14.46 -11.09
C THR A 135 1.42 13.40 -11.29
N ASN A 136 1.61 12.51 -10.31
CA ASN A 136 2.65 11.49 -10.38
C ASN A 136 2.20 10.27 -11.19
N THR A 137 2.70 10.18 -12.43
CA THR A 137 2.45 9.05 -13.34
C THR A 137 2.99 7.71 -12.81
N THR A 138 4.02 7.73 -11.96
CA THR A 138 4.61 6.52 -11.35
C THR A 138 3.66 5.90 -10.34
N PHE A 139 2.99 6.72 -9.52
CA PHE A 139 1.99 6.24 -8.57
C PHE A 139 0.81 5.58 -9.29
N SER A 140 0.30 6.21 -10.35
CA SER A 140 -0.77 5.63 -11.18
C SER A 140 -0.38 4.26 -11.75
N LYS A 141 0.85 4.12 -12.28
CA LYS A 141 1.37 2.83 -12.78
C LYS A 141 1.47 1.77 -11.68
N LEU A 142 2.00 2.13 -10.51
CA LEU A 142 2.09 1.23 -9.35
C LEU A 142 0.71 0.75 -8.88
N LEU A 143 -0.28 1.64 -8.89
CA LEU A 143 -1.65 1.35 -8.44
C LEU A 143 -2.39 0.41 -9.41
N HIS A 144 -2.17 0.56 -10.72
CA HIS A 144 -2.76 -0.30 -11.75
C HIS A 144 -1.96 -1.59 -12.00
N GLY A 145 -0.78 -1.73 -11.41
CA GLY A 145 0.08 -2.90 -11.59
C GLY A 145 0.63 -3.02 -13.02
N GLU A 146 0.71 -1.91 -13.74
CA GLU A 146 1.36 -1.85 -15.04
C GLU A 146 2.86 -2.03 -14.84
N LYS A 147 3.45 -2.99 -15.55
CA LYS A 147 4.90 -3.21 -15.54
C LYS A 147 5.58 -1.92 -15.99
N SER A 148 6.43 -1.34 -15.15
CA SER A 148 7.46 -0.43 -15.65
C SER A 148 8.38 -1.29 -16.52
N ALA A 149 8.27 -1.13 -17.84
CA ALA A 149 9.24 -1.68 -18.77
C ALA A 149 10.55 -0.93 -18.53
N VAL A 150 11.47 -1.58 -17.83
CA VAL A 150 12.91 -1.26 -17.83
C VAL A 150 13.61 -2.58 -18.11
#